data_AF-A0A6N0HVZ8-F1
#
_entry.id   AF-A0A6N0HVZ8-F1
#
_cell.length_a   1.000
_cell.length_b   1.000
_cell.length_c   1.000
_cell.angle_alpha   90.00
_cell.angle_beta   90.00
_cell.angle_gamma   90.00
#
_symmetry.space_group_name_H-M   'P 1'
#
loop_
_entity.id
_entity.type
_entity.pdbx_description
1 polymer ?
#
loop_
_entity_poly.entity_id
_entity_poly.type
_entity_poly.pdbx_seq_one_letter_code
_entity_poly.pdbx_strand_id
1 'polypeptide(L)'
;MGMRYSEKNFIGNQTTHHGTVSDVLQTAAIFSDHTLTCLAANPTTLAQNICDHFVDSLFMQIKTDITEREAERRERETAQQVLASRIRSNKVENMHNAEHELLEIELRLTDLNHLLNYENRFELIAKTIESAAEHLKLTEHQIDIDARGVLRDSNHRLAGHFALHELDARDDRRWFIHKVSINAEHAKALTHGGEKKRWMLI
;
A
#
# COMPACT_ATOMS: atom_id res chain seq x y z
N MET A 1 2.13 5.32 -14.40
CA MET A 1 3.25 5.66 -13.49
C MET A 1 2.70 5.68 -12.08
N GLY A 2 3.30 4.90 -11.18
CA GLY A 2 3.07 4.99 -9.74
C GLY A 2 4.08 5.94 -9.11
N MET A 3 3.65 6.75 -8.16
CA MET A 3 4.50 7.64 -7.39
C MET A 3 4.00 7.71 -5.95
N ARG A 4 4.90 7.96 -5.01
CA ARG A 4 4.54 8.19 -3.62
C ARG A 4 4.38 9.67 -3.38
N TYR A 5 3.34 10.03 -2.65
CA TYR A 5 3.12 11.41 -2.22
C TYR A 5 3.46 11.56 -0.75
N SER A 6 4.14 12.65 -0.42
CA SER A 6 4.32 13.10 0.94
C SER A 6 4.36 14.62 1.02
N GLU A 7 4.05 15.14 2.20
CA GLU A 7 4.10 16.56 2.49
C GLU A 7 5.30 16.86 3.39
N LYS A 8 6.01 17.95 3.08
CA LYS A 8 7.13 18.41 3.92
C LYS A 8 6.99 19.88 4.21
N ASN A 9 6.94 20.20 5.50
CA ASN A 9 6.96 21.57 5.98
C ASN A 9 8.37 22.15 5.92
N PHE A 10 8.48 23.40 5.49
CA PHE A 10 9.73 24.16 5.47
C PHE A 10 9.45 25.66 5.62
N ILE A 11 10.50 26.41 5.93
CA ILE A 11 10.43 27.87 6.02
C ILE A 11 10.94 28.45 4.70
N GLY A 12 10.15 29.33 4.09
CA GLY A 12 10.45 29.93 2.80
C GLY A 12 9.91 31.35 2.68
N ASN A 13 10.04 31.90 1.46
CA ASN A 13 9.57 33.24 1.16
C ASN A 13 8.22 33.17 0.43
N GLN A 14 7.27 34.01 0.82
CA GLN A 14 5.98 34.15 0.15
C GLN A 14 5.87 35.53 -0.49
N THR A 15 5.56 35.55 -1.79
CA THR A 15 5.25 36.81 -2.48
C THR A 15 3.77 37.14 -2.29
N THR A 16 3.49 38.28 -1.69
CA THR A 16 2.14 38.82 -1.49
C THR A 16 1.96 40.07 -2.36
N HIS A 17 0.74 40.63 -2.38
CA HIS A 17 0.47 41.91 -3.05
C HIS A 17 1.28 43.08 -2.46
N HIS A 18 1.76 42.98 -1.22
CA HIS A 18 2.51 44.04 -0.52
C HIS A 18 4.03 43.82 -0.51
N GLY A 19 4.52 42.78 -1.21
CA GLY A 19 5.94 42.45 -1.29
C GLY A 19 6.25 41.01 -0.88
N THR A 20 7.54 40.71 -0.79
CA THR A 20 8.02 39.38 -0.37
C THR A 20 8.15 39.35 1.16
N VAL A 21 7.45 38.42 1.78
CA VAL A 21 7.56 38.12 3.21
C VAL A 21 8.48 36.91 3.36
N SER A 22 9.51 37.04 4.20
CA SER A 22 10.43 35.95 4.54
C SER A 22 9.94 35.19 5.77
N ASP A 23 10.51 34.01 6.02
CA ASP A 23 10.24 33.17 7.19
C ASP A 23 8.80 32.68 7.32
N VAL A 24 8.16 32.39 6.19
CA VAL A 24 6.79 31.87 6.13
C VAL A 24 6.83 30.34 6.13
N LEU A 25 6.03 29.72 6.98
CA LEU A 25 5.81 28.27 6.96
C LEU A 25 5.08 27.88 5.67
N GLN A 26 5.66 26.94 4.92
CA GLN A 26 5.14 26.44 3.66
C GLN A 26 5.17 24.91 3.67
N THR A 27 4.26 24.29 2.92
CA THR A 27 4.20 22.83 2.75
C THR A 27 4.51 22.49 1.31
N ALA A 28 5.57 21.72 1.08
CA ALA A 28 5.92 21.18 -0.23
C ALA A 28 5.21 19.85 -0.46
N ALA A 29 4.61 19.70 -1.64
CA ALA A 29 4.18 18.42 -2.19
C ALA A 29 5.41 17.71 -2.78
N ILE A 30 5.73 16.53 -2.25
CA ILE A 30 6.85 15.72 -2.73
C ILE A 30 6.30 14.47 -3.39
N PHE A 31 6.68 14.28 -4.66
CA PHE A 31 6.43 13.05 -5.41
C PHE A 31 7.73 12.27 -5.53
N SER A 32 7.76 11.04 -5.02
CA SER A 32 8.95 10.17 -5.02
C SER A 32 8.66 8.79 -5.58
N ASP A 33 9.70 7.97 -5.76
CA ASP A 33 9.61 6.57 -6.19
C ASP A 33 8.80 6.35 -7.49
N HIS A 34 9.03 7.24 -8.46
CA HIS A 34 8.45 7.18 -9.80
C HIS A 34 8.75 5.84 -10.47
N THR A 35 7.73 4.99 -10.52
CA THR A 35 7.82 3.64 -11.08
C THR A 35 6.88 3.54 -12.28
N LEU A 36 7.42 3.10 -13.41
CA LEU A 36 6.61 2.77 -14.57
C LEU A 36 6.18 1.32 -14.47
N THR A 37 4.87 1.10 -14.54
CA THR A 37 4.24 -0.23 -14.54
C THR A 37 3.17 -0.26 -15.64
N CYS A 38 2.70 -1.46 -15.97
CA CYS A 38 1.63 -1.70 -16.94
C CYS A 38 1.91 -1.05 -18.32
N LEU A 39 3.16 -1.10 -18.79
CA LEU A 39 3.55 -0.51 -20.08
C LEU A 39 2.73 -1.11 -21.23
N ALA A 40 2.24 -0.26 -22.12
CA ALA A 40 1.45 -0.68 -23.27
C ALA A 40 1.61 0.28 -24.46
N ALA A 41 1.39 -0.24 -25.66
CA ALA A 41 1.53 0.53 -26.90
C ALA A 41 0.32 1.42 -27.22
N ASN A 42 -0.83 1.17 -26.58
CA ASN A 42 -2.06 1.93 -26.78
C ASN A 42 -2.92 1.97 -25.50
N PRO A 43 -3.87 2.92 -25.39
CA PRO A 43 -4.70 3.07 -24.19
C PRO A 43 -5.57 1.86 -23.84
N THR A 44 -6.04 1.10 -24.84
CA THR A 44 -6.90 -0.07 -24.61
C THR A 44 -6.11 -1.20 -23.95
N THR A 45 -4.93 -1.51 -24.48
CA THR A 45 -4.01 -2.50 -23.88
C THR A 45 -3.52 -2.03 -22.52
N LEU A 46 -3.29 -0.72 -22.33
CA LEU A 46 -2.95 -0.17 -21.01
C LEU A 46 -4.05 -0.45 -19.98
N ALA A 47 -5.32 -0.22 -20.35
CA ALA A 47 -6.44 -0.46 -19.45
C ALA A 47 -6.53 -1.94 -19.05
N GLN A 48 -6.36 -2.85 -20.00
CA GLN A 48 -6.34 -4.29 -19.70
C GLN A 48 -5.18 -4.66 -18.78
N ASN A 49 -3.95 -4.21 -19.08
CA ASN A 49 -2.78 -4.49 -18.25
C ASN A 49 -2.96 -3.99 -16.81
N ILE A 50 -3.61 -2.83 -16.65
CA ILE A 50 -3.95 -2.29 -15.33
C ILE A 50 -4.94 -3.21 -14.61
N CYS A 51 -6.01 -3.66 -15.29
CA CYS A 51 -6.97 -4.61 -14.72
C CYS A 51 -6.31 -5.93 -14.31
N ASP A 52 -5.47 -6.51 -15.17
CA ASP A 52 -4.76 -7.76 -14.88
C ASP A 52 -3.85 -7.58 -13.66
N HIS A 53 -3.10 -6.48 -13.60
CA HIS A 53 -2.26 -6.16 -12.45
C HIS A 53 -3.05 -6.00 -11.14
N PHE A 54 -4.25 -5.42 -11.19
CA PHE A 54 -5.13 -5.34 -10.03
C PHE A 54 -5.61 -6.72 -9.56
N VAL A 55 -6.00 -7.58 -10.49
CA VAL A 55 -6.42 -8.96 -10.17
C VAL A 55 -5.26 -9.75 -9.54
N ASP A 56 -4.06 -9.66 -10.11
CA ASP A 56 -2.86 -10.29 -9.55
C ASP A 56 -2.58 -9.80 -8.12
N SER A 57 -2.75 -8.50 -7.88
CA SER A 57 -2.59 -7.91 -6.54
C SER A 57 -3.56 -8.48 -5.51
N LEU A 58 -4.84 -8.65 -5.88
CA LEU A 58 -5.86 -9.28 -5.01
C LEU A 58 -5.47 -10.72 -4.65
N PHE A 59 -5.06 -11.51 -5.64
CA PHE A 59 -4.61 -12.87 -5.38
C PHE A 59 -3.37 -12.93 -4.50
N MET A 60 -2.43 -11.99 -4.69
CA MET A 60 -1.27 -11.87 -3.82
C MET A 60 -1.64 -11.48 -2.39
N GLN A 61 -2.62 -10.61 -2.19
CA GLN A 61 -3.15 -10.29 -0.86
C GLN A 61 -3.73 -11.53 -0.19
N ILE A 62 -4.64 -12.24 -0.85
CA ILE A 62 -5.22 -13.49 -0.34
C ILE A 62 -4.13 -14.51 0.00
N LYS A 63 -3.14 -14.67 -0.88
CA LYS A 63 -2.01 -15.57 -0.66
C LYS A 63 -1.23 -15.19 0.60
N THR A 64 -0.89 -13.92 0.78
CA THR A 64 -0.17 -13.47 1.97
C THR A 64 -1.00 -13.70 3.22
N ASP A 65 -2.28 -13.36 3.18
CA ASP A 65 -3.26 -13.56 4.25
C ASP A 65 -3.33 -15.02 4.72
N ILE A 66 -3.35 -15.97 3.78
CA ILE A 66 -3.30 -17.41 4.09
C ILE A 66 -1.93 -17.78 4.67
N THR A 67 -0.85 -17.29 4.07
CA THR A 67 0.52 -17.59 4.50
C THR A 67 0.79 -17.11 5.94
N GLU A 68 0.30 -15.92 6.30
CA GLU A 68 0.42 -15.36 7.64
C GLU A 68 -0.37 -16.19 8.65
N ARG A 69 -1.60 -16.59 8.33
CA ARG A 69 -2.41 -17.48 9.18
C ARG A 69 -1.77 -18.87 9.34
N GLU A 70 -1.15 -19.41 8.30
CA GLU A 70 -0.39 -20.68 8.36
C GLU A 70 0.90 -20.55 9.19
N ALA A 71 1.55 -19.38 9.17
CA ALA A 71 2.67 -19.08 10.05
C ALA A 71 2.21 -18.98 11.51
N GLU A 72 1.13 -18.24 11.79
CA GLU A 72 0.52 -18.12 13.11
C GLU A 72 0.14 -19.49 13.66
N ARG A 73 -0.50 -20.36 12.85
CA ARG A 73 -0.86 -21.71 13.27
C ARG A 73 0.35 -22.51 13.75
N ARG A 74 1.45 -22.51 12.97
CA ARG A 74 2.69 -23.22 13.32
C ARG A 74 3.32 -22.69 14.60
N GLU A 75 3.30 -21.37 14.79
CA GLU A 75 3.77 -20.74 16.03
C GLU A 75 2.95 -21.19 17.24
N ARG A 76 1.62 -21.21 17.11
CA ARG A 76 0.70 -21.65 18.16
C ARG A 76 0.80 -23.15 18.45
N GLU A 77 0.94 -24.00 17.44
CA GLU A 77 1.21 -25.44 17.60
C GLU A 77 2.52 -25.67 18.40
N THR A 78 3.56 -24.90 18.08
CA THR A 78 4.84 -24.96 18.81
C THR A 78 4.67 -24.50 20.26
N ALA A 79 3.97 -23.39 20.48
CA ALA A 79 3.68 -22.87 21.82
C ALA A 79 2.89 -23.88 22.66
N GLN A 80 1.86 -24.52 22.07
CA GLN A 80 1.07 -25.57 22.71
C GLN A 80 1.96 -26.75 23.15
N GLN A 81 2.82 -27.25 22.27
CA GLN A 81 3.72 -28.35 22.57
C GLN A 81 4.70 -28.01 23.71
N VAL A 82 5.27 -26.80 23.69
CA VAL A 82 6.19 -26.32 24.72
C VAL A 82 5.47 -26.19 26.07
N LEU A 83 4.30 -25.56 26.09
CA LEU A 83 3.52 -25.33 27.30
C LEU A 83 3.02 -26.65 27.90
N ALA A 84 2.47 -27.55 27.08
CA ALA A 84 2.04 -28.88 27.51
C ALA A 84 3.21 -29.72 28.07
N SER A 85 4.41 -29.59 27.49
CA SER A 85 5.62 -30.23 28.01
C SER A 85 6.04 -29.68 29.37
N ARG A 86 5.97 -28.35 29.57
CA ARG A 86 6.26 -27.70 30.86
C ARG A 86 5.26 -28.10 31.94
N ILE A 87 3.97 -28.14 31.62
CA ILE A 87 2.89 -28.62 32.50
C ILE A 87 3.16 -30.06 32.94
N ARG A 88 3.39 -30.98 31.98
CA ARG A 88 3.70 -32.40 32.29
C ARG A 88 4.97 -32.57 33.14
N SER A 89 5.95 -31.69 32.96
CA SER A 89 7.21 -31.71 33.72
C SER A 89 7.12 -31.00 35.07
N ASN A 90 5.95 -30.47 35.44
CA ASN A 90 5.71 -29.65 36.64
C ASN A 90 6.69 -28.46 36.77
N LYS A 91 7.12 -27.90 35.62
CA LYS A 91 8.06 -26.77 35.53
C LYS A 91 7.34 -25.41 35.40
N VAL A 92 6.10 -25.35 35.86
CA VAL A 92 5.25 -24.15 35.77
C VAL A 92 5.06 -23.61 37.17
N GLU A 93 5.34 -22.33 37.38
CA GLU A 93 5.19 -21.67 38.69
C GLU A 93 3.73 -21.49 39.09
N ASN A 94 2.84 -21.26 38.11
CA ASN A 94 1.40 -21.12 38.32
C ASN A 94 0.62 -21.99 37.33
N MET A 95 0.12 -23.13 37.81
CA MET A 95 -0.60 -24.11 37.00
C MET A 95 -1.90 -23.52 36.40
N HIS A 96 -2.65 -22.75 37.19
CA HIS A 96 -3.92 -22.18 36.74
C HIS A 96 -3.72 -21.22 35.56
N ASN A 97 -2.69 -20.38 35.59
CA ASN A 97 -2.38 -19.48 34.49
C ASN A 97 -1.95 -20.25 33.23
N ALA A 98 -1.17 -21.33 33.37
CA ALA A 98 -0.74 -22.13 32.24
C ALA A 98 -1.88 -22.95 31.62
N GLU A 99 -2.85 -23.41 32.41
CA GLU A 99 -4.07 -24.04 31.89
C GLU A 99 -4.93 -23.05 31.10
N HIS A 100 -5.03 -21.81 31.58
CA HIS A 100 -5.73 -20.74 30.86
C HIS A 100 -5.05 -20.39 29.53
N GLU A 101 -3.72 -20.20 29.54
CA GLU A 101 -2.94 -19.93 28.32
C GLU A 101 -3.05 -21.09 27.32
N LEU A 102 -3.06 -22.33 27.79
CA LEU A 102 -3.25 -23.50 26.94
C LEU A 102 -4.63 -23.50 26.27
N LEU A 103 -5.68 -23.18 27.02
CA LEU A 103 -7.03 -23.06 26.48
C LEU A 103 -7.15 -21.95 25.43
N GLU A 104 -6.53 -20.79 25.66
CA GLU A 104 -6.49 -19.70 24.67
C GLU A 104 -5.80 -20.12 23.37
N ILE A 105 -4.67 -20.85 23.48
CA ILE A 105 -3.96 -21.39 22.32
C ILE A 105 -4.85 -22.39 21.57
N GLU A 106 -5.57 -23.27 22.28
CA GLU A 106 -6.47 -24.27 21.68
C GLU A 106 -7.66 -23.64 20.96
N LEU A 107 -8.28 -22.62 21.56
CA LEU A 107 -9.35 -21.86 20.92
C LEU A 107 -8.85 -21.19 19.64
N ARG A 108 -7.69 -20.51 19.72
CA ARG A 108 -7.11 -19.84 18.56
C ARG A 108 -6.71 -20.82 17.45
N LEU A 109 -6.17 -21.99 17.80
CA LEU A 109 -5.86 -23.05 16.84
C LEU A 109 -7.12 -23.60 16.18
N THR A 110 -8.21 -23.73 16.92
CA THR A 110 -9.51 -24.16 16.39
C THR A 110 -10.02 -23.16 15.36
N ASP A 111 -9.98 -21.86 15.68
CA ASP A 111 -10.35 -20.79 14.76
C ASP A 111 -9.48 -20.79 13.50
N LEU A 112 -8.16 -20.88 13.66
CA LEU A 112 -7.21 -20.91 12.54
C LEU A 112 -7.44 -22.13 11.66
N ASN A 113 -7.69 -23.31 12.23
CA ASN A 113 -7.99 -24.52 11.47
C ASN A 113 -9.32 -24.42 10.71
N HIS A 114 -10.34 -23.81 11.33
CA HIS A 114 -11.58 -23.51 10.64
C HIS A 114 -11.32 -22.57 9.46
N LEU A 115 -10.65 -21.43 9.66
CA LEU A 115 -10.35 -20.46 8.60
C LEU A 115 -9.47 -21.03 7.48
N LEU A 116 -8.53 -21.91 7.83
CA LEU A 116 -7.60 -22.54 6.88
C LEU A 116 -8.16 -23.81 6.23
N ASN A 117 -9.39 -24.23 6.53
CA ASN A 117 -10.07 -25.30 5.81
C ASN A 117 -10.25 -24.91 4.34
N TYR A 118 -10.14 -25.88 3.43
CA TYR A 118 -10.26 -25.70 1.99
C TYR A 118 -11.53 -24.94 1.60
N GLU A 119 -12.70 -25.36 2.09
CA GLU A 119 -13.99 -24.71 1.80
C GLU A 119 -14.00 -23.23 2.23
N ASN A 120 -13.48 -22.96 3.44
CA ASN A 120 -13.43 -21.61 3.99
C ASN A 120 -12.39 -20.72 3.29
N ARG A 121 -11.34 -21.31 2.69
CA ARG A 121 -10.41 -20.57 1.80
C ARG A 121 -11.11 -20.11 0.52
N PHE A 122 -11.99 -20.92 -0.07
CA PHE A 122 -12.78 -20.49 -1.23
C PHE A 122 -13.77 -19.40 -0.86
N GLU A 123 -14.41 -19.52 0.29
CA GLU A 123 -15.31 -18.47 0.79
C GLU A 123 -14.55 -17.16 1.04
N LEU A 124 -13.32 -17.23 1.56
CA LEU A 124 -12.45 -16.06 1.72
C LEU A 124 -12.12 -15.42 0.36
N ILE A 125 -11.72 -16.23 -0.64
CA ILE A 125 -11.46 -15.74 -2.00
C ILE A 125 -12.71 -15.07 -2.57
N ALA A 126 -13.87 -15.72 -2.47
CA ALA A 126 -15.12 -15.21 -2.98
C ALA A 126 -15.49 -13.88 -2.32
N LYS A 127 -15.42 -13.80 -0.98
CA LYS A 127 -15.68 -12.56 -0.24
C LYS A 127 -14.73 -11.43 -0.64
N THR A 128 -13.43 -11.71 -0.77
CA THR A 128 -12.44 -10.71 -1.20
C THR A 128 -12.69 -10.22 -2.63
N ILE A 129 -13.16 -11.09 -3.54
CA ILE A 129 -13.55 -10.69 -4.90
C ILE A 129 -14.84 -9.86 -4.87
N GLU A 130 -15.84 -10.25 -4.07
CA GLU A 130 -17.09 -9.50 -3.90
C GLU A 130 -16.85 -8.10 -3.32
N SER A 131 -15.90 -7.97 -2.38
CA SER A 131 -15.45 -6.69 -1.81
C SER A 131 -14.27 -6.07 -2.55
N ALA A 132 -13.91 -6.53 -3.76
CA ALA A 132 -12.72 -6.05 -4.48
C ALA A 132 -12.71 -4.53 -4.68
N ALA A 133 -13.88 -3.92 -4.89
CA ALA A 133 -14.04 -2.47 -5.03
C ALA A 133 -13.72 -1.70 -3.73
N GLU A 134 -13.79 -2.34 -2.57
CA GLU A 134 -13.38 -1.77 -1.28
C GLU A 134 -11.87 -1.86 -1.07
N HIS A 135 -11.23 -2.88 -1.64
CA HIS A 135 -9.80 -3.14 -1.47
C HIS A 135 -8.90 -2.49 -2.53
N LEU A 136 -9.45 -2.17 -3.70
CA LEU A 136 -8.72 -1.58 -4.81
C LEU A 136 -9.60 -0.58 -5.57
N LYS A 137 -9.52 0.67 -5.14
CA LYS A 137 -10.17 1.79 -5.83
C LYS A 137 -9.19 2.90 -6.12
N LEU A 138 -9.44 3.60 -7.23
CA LEU A 138 -8.78 4.85 -7.55
C LEU A 138 -9.66 5.99 -7.07
N THR A 139 -9.19 6.72 -6.06
CA THR A 139 -9.86 7.91 -5.57
C THR A 139 -9.20 9.12 -6.22
N GLU A 140 -9.97 9.94 -6.92
CA GLU A 140 -9.43 11.20 -7.43
C GLU A 140 -9.14 12.15 -6.26
N HIS A 141 -7.94 12.68 -6.24
CA HIS A 141 -7.47 13.65 -5.27
C HIS A 141 -6.93 14.85 -6.03
N GLN A 142 -7.54 16.00 -5.80
CA GLN A 142 -7.08 17.25 -6.36
C GLN A 142 -5.98 17.85 -5.48
N ILE A 143 -4.82 18.12 -6.08
CA ILE A 143 -3.70 18.77 -5.42
C ILE A 143 -3.44 20.10 -6.11
N ASP A 144 -3.48 21.17 -5.32
CA ASP A 144 -3.26 22.53 -5.78
C ASP A 144 -1.84 22.96 -5.41
N ILE A 145 -0.94 23.02 -6.40
CA ILE A 145 0.48 23.36 -6.21
C ILE A 145 0.94 24.44 -7.16
N ASP A 146 1.88 25.27 -6.72
CA ASP A 146 2.57 26.19 -7.63
C ASP A 146 3.68 25.50 -8.43
N ALA A 147 4.29 26.23 -9.36
CA ALA A 147 5.39 25.75 -10.19
C ALA A 147 6.66 25.33 -9.41
N ARG A 148 6.73 25.62 -8.11
CA ARG A 148 7.82 25.19 -7.22
C ARG A 148 7.44 23.95 -6.40
N GLY A 149 6.24 23.40 -6.59
CA GLY A 149 5.73 22.25 -5.85
C GLY A 149 5.25 22.61 -4.44
N VAL A 150 4.96 23.87 -4.15
CA VAL A 150 4.41 24.29 -2.85
C VAL A 150 2.89 24.23 -2.90
N LEU A 151 2.27 23.58 -1.89
CA LEU A 151 0.83 23.53 -1.74
C LEU A 151 0.27 24.95 -1.61
N ARG A 152 -0.81 25.22 -2.32
CA ARG A 152 -1.52 26.50 -2.32
C ARG A 152 -3.00 26.26 -2.07
N ASP A 153 -3.67 27.27 -1.53
CA ASP A 153 -5.13 27.28 -1.52
C ASP A 153 -5.65 27.23 -2.96
N SER A 154 -6.79 26.56 -3.16
CA SER A 154 -7.41 26.40 -4.48
C SER A 154 -7.70 27.73 -5.19
N ASN A 155 -7.96 28.80 -4.44
CA ASN A 155 -8.23 30.13 -5.02
C ASN A 155 -6.96 30.97 -5.26
N HIS A 156 -5.77 30.44 -4.98
CA HIS A 156 -4.53 31.18 -5.08
C HIS A 156 -4.10 31.34 -6.56
N ARG A 157 -3.70 32.55 -6.97
CA ARG A 157 -3.35 32.86 -8.37
C ARG A 157 -2.27 31.95 -8.98
N LEU A 158 -1.36 31.47 -8.14
CA LEU A 158 -0.25 30.60 -8.55
C LEU A 158 -0.57 29.10 -8.45
N ALA A 159 -1.77 28.72 -7.99
CA ALA A 159 -2.16 27.32 -7.89
C ALA A 159 -2.41 26.75 -9.28
N GLY A 160 -1.67 25.69 -9.63
CA GLY A 160 -2.05 24.75 -10.66
C GLY A 160 -2.87 23.62 -10.04
N HIS A 161 -3.95 23.22 -10.71
CA HIS A 161 -4.86 22.17 -10.24
C HIS A 161 -4.49 20.83 -10.88
N PHE A 162 -4.04 19.88 -10.08
CA PHE A 162 -3.63 18.56 -10.54
C PHE A 162 -4.56 17.49 -9.99
N ALA A 163 -5.30 16.81 -10.88
CA ALA A 163 -6.06 15.62 -10.53
C ALA A 163 -5.14 14.39 -10.55
N LEU A 164 -4.84 13.86 -9.38
CA LEU A 164 -4.09 12.62 -9.21
C LEU A 164 -5.03 11.53 -8.71
N HIS A 165 -4.77 10.28 -9.08
CA HIS A 165 -5.59 9.16 -8.64
C HIS A 165 -4.84 8.41 -7.54
N GLU A 166 -5.31 8.55 -6.31
CA GLU A 166 -4.80 7.78 -5.18
C GLU A 166 -5.28 6.34 -5.30
N LEU A 167 -4.33 5.42 -5.29
CA LEU A 167 -4.62 4.01 -5.14
C LEU A 167 -4.78 3.72 -3.65
N ASP A 168 -6.02 3.43 -3.27
CA ASP A 168 -6.31 2.82 -1.98
C ASP A 168 -5.84 1.36 -2.09
N ALA A 169 -4.70 1.07 -1.47
CA ALA A 169 -4.01 -0.22 -1.55
C ALA A 169 -3.83 -0.83 -0.16
N ARG A 170 -3.29 -2.05 -0.14
CA ARG A 170 -3.02 -2.84 1.06
C ARG A 170 -2.04 -2.19 2.05
N ASP A 171 -1.18 -1.26 1.63
CA ASP A 171 -0.23 -0.59 2.52
C ASP A 171 -0.72 0.81 2.93
N ASP A 172 -0.36 1.27 4.14
CA ASP A 172 -0.65 2.65 4.62
C ASP A 172 0.07 3.74 3.79
N ARG A 173 0.71 3.37 2.68
CA ARG A 173 1.47 4.29 1.83
C ARG A 173 0.55 4.84 0.77
N ARG A 174 0.47 6.16 0.70
CA ARG A 174 -0.28 6.88 -0.33
C ARG A 174 0.41 6.75 -1.69
N TRP A 175 -0.06 5.80 -2.48
CA TRP A 175 0.37 5.62 -3.86
C TRP A 175 -0.53 6.40 -4.80
N PHE A 176 0.05 7.19 -5.69
CA PHE A 176 -0.65 7.91 -6.73
C PHE A 176 -0.32 7.32 -8.09
N ILE A 177 -1.35 7.10 -8.89
CA ILE A 177 -1.24 6.59 -10.25
C ILE A 177 -1.61 7.69 -11.22
N HIS A 178 -0.75 7.89 -12.21
CA HIS A 178 -1.01 8.79 -13.32
C HIS A 178 -0.66 8.12 -14.65
N LYS A 179 -1.52 8.32 -15.66
CA LYS A 179 -1.27 7.85 -17.03
C LYS A 179 -0.28 8.81 -17.68
N VAL A 180 0.81 8.27 -18.23
CA VAL A 180 1.84 9.07 -18.90
C VAL A 180 2.05 8.54 -20.30
N SER A 181 2.22 9.43 -21.27
CA SER A 181 2.64 9.08 -22.63
C SER A 181 4.15 9.29 -22.73
N ILE A 182 4.86 8.29 -23.24
CA ILE A 182 6.30 8.32 -23.42
C ILE A 182 6.61 7.93 -24.86
N ASN A 183 7.55 8.62 -25.49
CA ASN A 183 8.05 8.24 -26.81
C ASN A 183 8.62 6.81 -26.77
N ALA A 184 8.34 5.99 -27.80
CA ALA A 184 8.80 4.62 -27.93
C ALA A 184 10.33 4.46 -27.80
N GLU A 185 11.13 5.41 -28.26
CA GLU A 185 12.60 5.35 -28.11
C GLU A 185 13.03 5.51 -26.64
N HIS A 186 12.39 6.42 -25.92
CA HIS A 186 12.62 6.61 -24.48
C HIS A 186 12.09 5.43 -23.66
N ALA A 187 10.96 4.84 -24.06
CA ALA A 187 10.41 3.65 -23.40
C ALA A 187 11.38 2.46 -23.49
N LYS A 188 11.99 2.21 -24.66
CA LYS A 188 13.01 1.16 -24.84
C LYS A 188 14.24 1.38 -23.95
N ALA A 189 14.69 2.62 -23.80
CA ALA A 189 15.81 2.95 -22.94
C ALA A 189 15.52 2.67 -21.44
N LEU A 190 14.26 2.77 -21.02
CA LEU A 190 13.81 2.52 -19.65
C LEU A 190 13.65 1.02 -19.33
N THR A 191 13.28 0.20 -20.32
CA THR A 191 13.12 -1.26 -20.14
C THR A 191 14.43 -2.04 -20.21
N HIS A 192 15.48 -1.48 -20.83
CA HIS A 192 16.78 -2.15 -21.01
C HIS A 192 17.85 -1.75 -19.98
N GLY A 193 17.58 -0.76 -19.12
CA GLY A 193 18.50 -0.32 -18.07
C GLY A 193 18.07 -0.81 -16.69
N GLY A 194 18.73 -1.84 -16.17
CA GLY A 194 18.61 -2.21 -14.76
C GLY A 194 18.82 -1.01 -13.82
N GLU A 195 17.96 -0.90 -12.81
CA GLU A 195 18.12 -0.08 -11.59
C GLU A 195 18.73 1.32 -11.76
N LYS A 196 18.28 2.13 -12.73
CA LYS A 196 18.57 3.56 -12.72
C LYS A 196 17.29 4.37 -12.58
N LYS A 197 16.98 4.72 -11.32
CA LYS A 197 16.03 5.80 -10.97
C LYS A 197 16.41 7.05 -11.78
N ARG A 198 15.68 7.31 -12.86
CA ARG A 198 15.80 8.54 -13.66
C ARG A 198 14.56 9.39 -13.42
N TRP A 199 14.80 10.60 -12.92
CA TRP A 199 13.79 11.63 -12.73
C TRP A 199 13.25 12.05 -14.10
N MET A 200 11.93 12.03 -14.28
CA MET A 200 11.31 12.83 -15.34
C MET A 200 11.24 14.27 -14.83
N LEU A 201 11.90 15.18 -15.54
CA LEU A 201 11.67 16.61 -15.42
C LEU A 201 10.25 16.86 -15.97
N ILE A 202 9.35 17.31 -15.10
CA ILE A 202 8.04 17.87 -15.46
C ILE A 202 8.24 19.33 -15.85
#